data_AF-A0A955VAV5-F1
#
_entry.id   AF-A0A955VAV5-F1
#
_cell.length_a   1.000
_cell.length_b   1.000
_cell.length_c   1.000
_cell.angle_alpha   90.00
_cell.angle_beta   90.00
_cell.angle_gamma   90.00
#
_symmetry.space_group_name_H-M   'P 1'
#
loop_
_entity.id
_entity.type
_entity.pdbx_description
1 polymer ?
#
loop_
_entity_poly.entity_id
_entity_poly.type
_entity_poly.pdbx_seq_one_letter_code
_entity_poly.pdbx_strand_id
1 'polypeptide(L)' 'QVHDELVFEVPAARAEELVATAKAEMAGVIALDAPLVVNAAVGATWLEAH' A
#
# COMPACT_ATOMS: atom_id res chain seq x y z
N GLN A 1 -6.53 1.44 9.80
CA GLN A 1 -5.59 0.31 9.91
C GLN A 1 -6.40 -0.86 10.44
N VAL A 2 -6.43 -1.95 9.68
CA VAL A 2 -7.08 -3.20 10.07
C VAL A 2 -6.06 -4.30 9.80
N HIS A 3 -5.67 -5.03 10.84
CA HIS A 3 -4.73 -6.15 10.75
C HIS A 3 -3.35 -5.73 10.21
N ASP A 4 -3.04 -6.03 8.95
CA ASP A 4 -1.80 -5.75 8.23
C ASP A 4 -2.02 -4.78 7.05
N GLU A 5 -3.21 -4.18 6.93
CA GLU A 5 -3.59 -3.26 5.85
C GLU A 5 -3.51 -1.78 6.27
N LEU A 6 -2.94 -0.97 5.37
CA LEU A 6 -3.02 0.49 5.40
C LEU A 6 -3.90 0.97 4.23
N VAL A 7 -4.93 1.74 4.55
CA VAL A 7 -5.85 2.35 3.57
C VAL A 7 -5.49 3.82 3.41
N PHE A 8 -5.43 4.28 2.17
CA PHE A 8 -5.15 5.67 1.82
C PHE A 8 -6.23 6.22 0.89
N GLU A 9 -6.54 7.51 1.03
CA GLU A 9 -7.32 8.25 0.06
C GLU A 9 -6.42 9.22 -0.69
N VAL A 10 -6.55 9.28 -2.01
CA VAL A 10 -5.69 10.07 -2.88
C VAL A 10 -6.45 10.47 -4.15
N PRO A 11 -6.18 11.65 -4.74
CA PRO A 11 -6.69 11.95 -6.07
C PRO A 11 -6.26 10.88 -7.06
N ALA A 12 -7.17 10.44 -7.93
CA ALA A 12 -6.93 9.33 -8.88
C ALA A 12 -5.66 9.53 -9.73
N ALA A 13 -5.37 10.78 -10.14
CA ALA A 13 -4.18 11.14 -10.91
C ALA A 13 -2.85 10.91 -10.17
N ARG A 14 -2.88 10.68 -8.85
CA ARG A 14 -1.72 10.51 -7.97
C ARG A 14 -1.66 9.10 -7.35
N ALA A 15 -2.59 8.20 -7.71
CA ALA A 15 -2.69 6.88 -7.12
C ALA A 15 -1.45 6.02 -7.38
N GLU A 16 -0.94 6.01 -8.61
CA GLU A 16 0.27 5.25 -8.96
C GLU A 16 1.51 5.74 -8.21
N GLU A 17 1.68 7.07 -8.07
CA GLU A 17 2.78 7.69 -7.31
C GLU A 17 2.72 7.30 -5.83
N LEU A 18 1.52 7.36 -5.24
CA LEU A 18 1.31 6.96 -3.85
C LEU A 18 1.61 5.47 -3.67
N VAL A 19 1.11 4.60 -4.55
CA VAL A 19 1.35 3.15 -4.48
C VAL A 19 2.84 2.84 -4.57
N ALA A 20 3.57 3.47 -5.48
CA ALA A 20 5.01 3.27 -5.62
C ALA A 20 5.76 3.67 -4.33
N THR A 21 5.42 4.84 -3.78
CA THR A 21 6.01 5.35 -2.54
C THR A 21 5.69 4.45 -1.36
N ALA A 22 4.42 4.14 -1.13
CA ALA A 22 3.97 3.33 -0.01
C ALA A 22 4.61 1.93 -0.04
N LYS A 23 4.66 1.28 -1.21
CA LYS A 23 5.31 -0.04 -1.33
C LYS A 23 6.79 0.00 -0.98
N ALA A 24 7.51 1.02 -1.45
CA ALA A 24 8.95 1.15 -1.17
C ALA A 24 9.21 1.36 0.33
N GLU A 25 8.49 2.30 0.95
CA GLU A 25 8.62 2.60 2.37
C GLU A 25 8.22 1.41 3.24
N MET A 26 7.06 0.79 2.96
CA MET A 26 6.53 -0.31 3.76
C MET A 26 7.39 -1.57 3.65
N ALA A 27 7.87 -1.94 2.45
CA ALA A 27 8.68 -3.15 2.28
C ALA A 27 10.10 -2.99 2.87
N GLY A 28 10.60 -1.75 2.96
CA GLY A 28 11.93 -1.43 3.47
C GLY A 28 11.99 -0.96 4.91
N VAL A 29 10.85 -0.85 5.61
CA VAL A 29 10.76 -0.18 6.93
C VAL A 29 11.56 -0.88 8.03
N ILE A 30 11.78 -2.19 7.90
CA ILE A 30 12.48 -2.99 8.88
C ILE A 30 13.24 -4.14 8.20
N ALA A 31 14.45 -4.42 8.66
CA ALA A 31 15.20 -5.60 8.22
C ALA A 31 14.66 -6.85 8.94
N LEU A 32 14.17 -7.81 8.16
CA LEU A 32 13.70 -9.11 8.63
C LEU A 32 14.50 -10.21 7.92
N ASP A 33 14.66 -11.35 8.58
CA ASP A 33 15.31 -12.53 7.97
C ASP A 33 14.49 -13.09 6.79
N ALA A 34 13.18 -12.84 6.78
CA ALA A 34 12.27 -13.14 5.69
C ALA A 34 11.85 -11.86 4.96
N PRO A 35 11.64 -11.88 3.63
CA PRO A 35 11.26 -10.68 2.89
C PRO A 35 9.88 -10.16 3.29
N LEU A 36 9.79 -8.88 3.63
CA LEU A 36 8.51 -8.19 3.86
C LEU A 36 7.87 -7.83 2.51
N VAL A 37 6.79 -8.51 2.17
CA VAL A 37 6.08 -8.32 0.90
C VAL A 37 4.91 -7.36 1.09
N VAL A 38 4.81 -6.36 0.22
CA VAL A 38 3.70 -5.40 0.21
C VAL A 38 2.92 -5.51 -1.10
N ASN A 39 1.63 -5.81 -0.97
CA ASN A 39 0.67 -5.77 -2.07
C ASN A 39 -0.12 -4.46 -1.99
N ALA A 40 -0.56 -3.95 -3.14
CA ALA A 40 -1.36 -2.75 -3.22
C ALA A 40 -2.37 -2.86 -4.36
N ALA A 41 -3.60 -2.43 -4.10
CA ALA A 41 -4.67 -2.30 -5.07
C ALA A 41 -5.33 -0.92 -4.92
N VAL A 42 -5.99 -0.46 -5.98
CA VAL A 42 -6.66 0.85 -6.05
C VAL A 42 -8.06 0.63 -6.57
N GLY A 43 -9.05 1.17 -5.87
CA GLY A 43 -10.46 1.06 -6.22
C GLY A 43 -11.23 2.32 -5.82
N ALA A 44 -12.42 2.52 -6.39
CA ALA A 44 -13.29 3.65 -6.04
C ALA A 44 -14.00 3.44 -4.70
N THR A 45 -14.07 2.18 -4.24
CA THR A 45 -14.53 1.80 -2.92
C THR A 45 -13.49 0.94 -2.21
N TRP A 46 -13.60 0.81 -0.90
CA TRP A 46 -12.71 -0.07 -0.14
C TRP A 46 -12.79 -1.53 -0.62
N LEU A 47 -14.00 -2.01 -0.96
CA LEU A 47 -14.19 -3.37 -1.46
C LEU A 47 -13.47 -3.62 -2.81
N GLU A 48 -13.34 -2.59 -3.64
CA GLU A 48 -12.61 -2.68 -4.91
C GLU A 48 -11.08 -2.56 -4.74
N ALA A 49 -10.64 -1.96 -3.63
CA ALA A 49 -9.24 -1.72 -3.32
C ALA A 49 -8.60 -2.80 -2.43
N HIS A 50 -9.38 -3.79 -2.00
CA HIS A 50 -8.94 -4.95 -1.21
C HIS A 50 -8.65 -6.14 -2.14
#